data_AF-A0A1L7LJ51-F1
#
_entry.id   AF-A0A1L7LJ51-F1
#
_cell.length_a   1.000
_cell.length_b   1.000
_cell.length_c   1.000
_cell.angle_alpha   90.00
_cell.angle_beta   90.00
_cell.angle_gamma   90.00
#
_symmetry.space_group_name_H-M   'P 1'
#
loop_
_entity.id
_entity.type
_entity.pdbx_description
1 polymer ?
#
loop_
_entity_poly.entity_id
_entity_poly.type
_entity_poly.pdbx_seq_one_letter_code
_entity_poly.pdbx_strand_id
1 'polypeptide(L)'
;MPSASQTPDEALIINRQNQQYYLIEKRIKNNGSFANYFSENLLQVKPEQSVKKSIKMMEQTAQKVADDFNQDDFAFQSKMKSAIYKNLEEDQELSPEKLADQLFDSNLTARLTFVDELKETIPEPIKVSDIDHSRQTKKLENQKLSLSNGIELLVPNHVYQDAESVEFIQNQNGTYSILIKNIEDIQSK
;
A
#
# COMPACT_ATOMS: atom_id res chain seq x y z
N MET A 1 14.00 17.39 -25.19
CA MET A 1 13.33 16.31 -24.44
C MET A 1 14.31 15.83 -23.37
N PRO A 2 13.90 15.63 -22.11
CA PRO A 2 14.75 14.99 -21.10
C PRO A 2 15.26 13.64 -21.62
N SER A 3 16.38 13.14 -21.09
CA SER A 3 16.88 11.82 -21.48
C SER A 3 15.83 10.76 -21.14
N ALA A 4 15.81 9.64 -21.88
CA ALA A 4 14.90 8.53 -21.60
C ALA A 4 15.05 7.94 -20.18
N SER A 5 16.18 8.23 -19.52
CA SER A 5 16.50 7.81 -18.15
C SER A 5 16.12 8.83 -17.07
N GLN A 6 15.74 10.06 -17.44
CA GLN A 6 15.45 11.12 -16.47
C GLN A 6 13.96 11.17 -16.16
N THR A 7 13.61 11.04 -14.87
CA THR A 7 12.24 11.21 -14.42
C THR A 7 11.79 12.64 -14.70
N PRO A 8 10.67 12.85 -15.42
CA PRO A 8 10.18 14.19 -15.70
C PRO A 8 9.70 14.86 -14.42
N ASP A 9 10.03 16.14 -14.29
CA ASP A 9 9.61 16.99 -13.19
C ASP A 9 8.14 17.40 -13.29
N GLU A 10 7.64 17.53 -14.52
CA GLU A 10 6.25 17.81 -14.87
C GLU A 10 5.91 17.04 -16.15
N ALA A 11 4.74 16.41 -16.19
CA ALA A 11 4.27 15.63 -17.34
C ALA A 11 2.75 15.48 -17.31
N LEU A 12 2.13 15.58 -18.50
CA LEU A 12 0.73 15.25 -18.73
C LEU A 12 0.66 14.24 -19.88
N ILE A 13 0.11 13.07 -19.59
CA ILE A 13 -0.15 12.01 -20.59
C ILE A 13 -1.65 11.83 -20.65
N ILE A 14 -2.22 11.83 -21.85
CA ILE A 14 -3.67 11.63 -22.05
C ILE A 14 -3.85 10.47 -23.02
N ASN A 15 -4.61 9.46 -22.61
CA ASN A 15 -5.08 8.43 -23.50
C ASN A 15 -6.23 8.99 -24.35
N ARG A 16 -6.01 9.07 -25.67
CA ARG A 16 -6.98 9.67 -26.60
C ARG A 16 -8.24 8.82 -26.81
N GLN A 17 -8.23 7.54 -26.45
CA GLN A 17 -9.35 6.63 -26.63
C GLN A 17 -10.35 6.73 -25.47
N ASN A 18 -9.86 6.71 -24.24
CA ASN A 18 -10.70 6.70 -23.03
C ASN A 18 -10.60 7.98 -22.18
N GLN A 19 -9.82 8.97 -22.64
CA GLN A 19 -9.60 10.27 -21.98
C GLN A 19 -8.98 10.21 -20.57
N GLN A 20 -8.50 9.05 -20.13
CA GLN A 20 -7.74 8.93 -18.89
C GLN A 20 -6.42 9.68 -19.01
N TYR A 21 -5.97 10.28 -17.91
CA TYR A 21 -4.73 11.03 -17.89
C TYR A 21 -3.84 10.66 -16.70
N TYR A 22 -2.54 10.86 -16.88
CA TYR A 22 -1.55 10.83 -15.81
C TYR A 22 -0.91 12.21 -15.72
N LEU A 23 -0.85 12.76 -14.51
CA LEU A 23 -0.37 14.12 -14.25
C LEU A 23 0.72 14.10 -13.17
N ILE A 24 1.85 14.72 -13.50
CA ILE A 24 2.86 15.17 -12.54
C ILE A 24 3.00 16.67 -12.78
N GLU A 25 2.78 17.48 -11.76
CA GLU A 25 2.87 18.93 -11.89
C GLU A 25 3.54 19.56 -10.68
N LYS A 26 4.19 20.69 -10.90
CA LYS A 26 4.76 21.52 -9.82
C LYS A 26 3.91 22.77 -9.69
N ARG A 27 3.89 23.33 -8.48
CA ARG A 27 3.32 24.66 -8.29
C ARG A 27 4.24 25.69 -8.92
N ILE A 28 3.71 26.40 -9.91
CA ILE A 28 4.45 27.46 -10.62
C ILE A 28 3.82 28.82 -10.35
N LYS A 29 4.61 29.88 -10.49
CA LYS A 29 4.10 31.24 -10.35
C LYS A 29 3.29 31.60 -11.59
N ASN A 30 1.99 31.83 -11.40
CA ASN A 30 1.04 32.25 -12.43
C ASN A 30 0.22 33.44 -11.89
N ASN A 31 0.15 34.54 -12.64
CA ASN A 31 -0.62 35.75 -12.27
C ASN A 31 -0.39 36.25 -10.82
N GLY A 32 0.86 36.19 -10.34
CA GLY A 32 1.22 36.67 -9.01
C GLY A 32 0.99 35.68 -7.86
N SER A 33 0.45 34.48 -8.13
CA SER A 33 0.23 33.42 -7.13
C SER A 33 0.81 32.08 -7.58
N PHE A 34 0.97 31.12 -6.66
CA PHE A 34 1.41 29.77 -7.01
C PHE A 34 0.22 28.88 -7.33
N ALA A 35 0.16 28.37 -8.55
CA ALA A 35 -0.93 27.54 -9.06
C ALA A 35 -0.40 26.19 -9.57
N ASN A 36 -1.25 25.17 -9.49
CA ASN A 36 -1.06 23.91 -10.22
C ASN A 36 -1.60 24.10 -11.64
N TYR A 37 -0.75 24.61 -12.53
CA TYR A 37 -1.22 25.19 -13.80
C TYR A 37 -1.97 24.18 -14.69
N PHE A 38 -1.52 22.91 -14.73
CA PHE A 38 -2.17 21.93 -15.58
C PHE A 38 -3.57 21.58 -15.07
N SER A 39 -3.71 21.26 -13.78
CA SER A 39 -5.01 20.89 -13.23
C SER A 39 -5.96 22.08 -13.11
N GLU A 40 -5.49 23.22 -12.59
CA GLU A 40 -6.34 24.37 -12.25
C GLU A 40 -6.68 25.23 -13.49
N ASN A 41 -5.75 25.41 -14.42
CA ASN A 41 -5.93 26.34 -15.53
C ASN A 41 -6.17 25.66 -16.88
N LEU A 42 -5.49 24.53 -17.17
CA LEU A 42 -5.60 23.86 -18.46
C LEU A 42 -6.74 22.85 -18.50
N LEU A 43 -6.71 21.87 -17.60
CA LEU A 43 -7.67 20.78 -17.55
C LEU A 43 -8.94 21.18 -16.78
N GLN A 44 -8.82 22.12 -15.84
CA GLN A 44 -9.89 22.56 -14.94
C GLN A 44 -10.51 21.37 -14.17
N VAL A 45 -9.64 20.47 -13.72
CA VAL A 45 -10.01 19.28 -12.94
C VAL A 45 -9.33 19.31 -11.59
N LYS A 46 -9.92 18.63 -10.60
CA LYS A 46 -9.22 18.28 -9.37
C LYS A 46 -8.60 16.90 -9.57
N PRO A 47 -7.26 16.76 -9.60
CA PRO A 47 -6.63 15.47 -9.83
C PRO A 47 -6.96 14.50 -8.71
N GLU A 48 -7.28 13.27 -9.10
CA GLU A 48 -7.43 12.17 -8.15
C GLU A 48 -6.06 11.75 -7.60
N GLN A 49 -6.08 11.12 -6.43
CA GLN A 49 -4.85 10.56 -5.88
C GLN A 49 -4.41 9.36 -6.72
N SER A 50 -3.11 9.29 -7.03
CA SER A 50 -2.54 8.10 -7.68
C SER A 50 -2.78 6.85 -6.84
N VAL A 51 -3.01 5.70 -7.48
CA VAL A 51 -3.18 4.38 -6.84
C VAL A 51 -2.12 4.13 -5.76
N LYS A 52 -0.84 4.37 -6.07
CA LYS A 52 0.28 4.22 -5.13
C LYS A 52 0.13 5.06 -3.86
N LYS A 53 -0.34 6.30 -4.01
CA LYS A 53 -0.53 7.22 -2.88
C LYS A 53 -1.74 6.79 -2.05
N SER A 54 -2.82 6.37 -2.69
CA SER A 54 -4.03 5.88 -2.02
C SER A 54 -3.77 4.60 -1.22
N ILE A 55 -3.04 3.61 -1.79
CA ILE A 55 -2.61 2.41 -1.06
C ILE A 55 -1.77 2.80 0.16
N LYS A 56 -0.79 3.69 -0.01
CA LYS A 56 0.06 4.14 1.10
C LYS A 56 -0.76 4.83 2.20
N MET A 57 -1.75 5.62 1.82
CA MET A 57 -2.64 6.29 2.77
C MET A 57 -3.48 5.26 3.54
N MET A 58 -4.06 4.26 2.86
CA MET A 58 -4.76 3.15 3.52
C MET A 58 -3.87 2.39 4.50
N GLU A 59 -2.63 2.07 4.10
CA GLU A 59 -1.65 1.42 5.00
C GLU A 59 -1.40 2.27 6.25
N GLN A 60 -1.17 3.57 6.09
CA GLN A 60 -0.88 4.48 7.20
C GLN A 60 -2.08 4.69 8.11
N THR A 61 -3.29 4.74 7.57
CA THR A 61 -4.52 4.86 8.38
C THR A 61 -4.81 3.56 9.13
N ALA A 62 -4.63 2.40 8.49
CA ALA A 62 -4.83 1.10 9.13
C ALA A 62 -3.85 0.90 10.30
N GLN A 63 -2.58 1.23 10.07
CA GLN A 63 -1.53 1.29 11.08
C GLN A 63 -1.94 2.14 12.28
N LYS A 64 -2.29 3.41 12.04
CA LYS A 64 -2.66 4.36 13.08
C LYS A 64 -3.87 3.87 13.89
N VAL A 65 -4.90 3.36 13.22
CA VAL A 65 -6.07 2.80 13.90
C VAL A 65 -5.65 1.58 14.74
N ALA A 66 -4.84 0.66 14.21
CA ALA A 66 -4.36 -0.46 15.01
C ALA A 66 -3.56 -0.02 16.24
N ASP A 67 -2.71 1.00 16.12
CA ASP A 67 -1.98 1.61 17.24
C ASP A 67 -2.95 2.12 18.31
N ASP A 68 -3.96 2.89 17.92
CA ASP A 68 -4.96 3.50 18.83
C ASP A 68 -5.77 2.45 19.62
N PHE A 69 -5.93 1.24 19.06
CA PHE A 69 -6.63 0.11 19.69
C PHE A 69 -5.69 -0.93 20.32
N ASN A 70 -4.37 -0.69 20.37
CA ASN A 70 -3.34 -1.65 20.82
C ASN A 70 -3.36 -2.98 20.06
N GLN A 71 -3.67 -2.92 18.77
CA GLN A 71 -3.68 -4.05 17.83
C GLN A 71 -2.53 -3.98 16.82
N ASP A 72 -1.67 -2.95 16.90
CA ASP A 72 -0.50 -2.88 16.04
C ASP A 72 0.61 -3.80 16.53
N ASP A 73 0.45 -5.07 16.21
CA ASP A 73 1.51 -6.04 16.33
C ASP A 73 1.98 -6.51 14.95
N PHE A 74 3.01 -7.33 14.98
CA PHE A 74 3.59 -7.89 13.77
C PHE A 74 2.58 -8.73 12.96
N ALA A 75 1.63 -9.38 13.63
CA ALA A 75 0.59 -10.17 12.97
C ALA A 75 -0.39 -9.27 12.21
N PHE A 76 -0.78 -8.13 12.80
CA PHE A 76 -1.59 -7.12 12.14
C PHE A 76 -0.90 -6.55 10.90
N GLN A 77 0.39 -6.19 11.00
CA GLN A 77 1.15 -5.67 9.88
C GLN A 77 1.15 -6.61 8.67
N SER A 78 1.32 -7.90 8.91
CA SER A 78 1.25 -8.88 7.84
C SER A 78 -0.16 -9.12 7.33
N LYS A 79 -1.15 -9.22 8.23
CA LYS A 79 -2.57 -9.30 7.86
C LYS A 79 -2.94 -8.15 6.92
N MET A 80 -2.49 -6.93 7.21
CA MET A 80 -2.64 -5.75 6.36
C MET A 80 -2.00 -5.92 4.98
N LYS A 81 -0.72 -6.29 4.91
CA LYS A 81 -0.02 -6.44 3.63
C LYS A 81 -0.63 -7.54 2.75
N SER A 82 -0.98 -8.67 3.35
CA SER A 82 -1.63 -9.76 2.62
C SER A 82 -3.04 -9.41 2.18
N ALA A 83 -3.84 -8.77 3.04
CA ALA A 83 -5.17 -8.30 2.66
C ALA A 83 -5.10 -7.38 1.45
N ILE A 84 -4.23 -6.37 1.46
CA ILE A 84 -4.04 -5.46 0.32
C ILE A 84 -3.60 -6.26 -0.93
N TYR A 85 -2.60 -7.14 -0.80
CA TYR A 85 -2.14 -7.97 -1.92
C TYR A 85 -3.27 -8.81 -2.54
N LYS A 86 -4.06 -9.48 -1.70
CA LYS A 86 -5.18 -10.33 -2.12
C LYS A 86 -6.27 -9.55 -2.84
N ASN A 87 -6.67 -8.40 -2.31
CA ASN A 87 -7.67 -7.53 -2.96
C ASN A 87 -7.17 -7.06 -4.33
N LEU A 88 -5.87 -6.73 -4.44
CA LEU A 88 -5.28 -6.32 -5.72
C LEU A 88 -5.25 -7.47 -6.73
N GLU A 89 -4.84 -8.68 -6.34
CA GLU A 89 -4.76 -9.85 -7.21
C GLU A 89 -6.14 -10.39 -7.63
N GLU A 90 -7.08 -10.54 -6.69
CA GLU A 90 -8.36 -11.21 -6.92
C GLU A 90 -9.42 -10.26 -7.47
N ASP A 91 -9.57 -9.08 -6.84
CA ASP A 91 -10.67 -8.16 -7.14
C ASP A 91 -10.24 -7.02 -8.08
N GLN A 92 -8.92 -6.82 -8.29
CA GLN A 92 -8.34 -5.68 -9.03
C GLN A 92 -8.81 -4.29 -8.52
N GLU A 93 -9.27 -4.25 -7.27
CA GLU A 93 -9.71 -3.06 -6.59
C GLU A 93 -9.30 -3.10 -5.12
N LEU A 94 -9.28 -1.92 -4.48
CA LEU A 94 -9.05 -1.81 -3.05
C LEU A 94 -10.09 -0.88 -2.43
N SER A 95 -11.00 -1.44 -1.63
CA SER A 95 -12.06 -0.71 -0.93
C SER A 95 -11.68 -0.50 0.54
N PRO A 96 -11.87 0.72 1.09
CA PRO A 96 -11.73 0.97 2.52
C PRO A 96 -12.59 0.02 3.36
N GLU A 97 -13.85 -0.19 2.98
CA GLU A 97 -14.82 -1.01 3.71
C GLU A 97 -14.40 -2.48 3.74
N LYS A 98 -14.10 -3.06 2.57
CA LYS A 98 -13.62 -4.46 2.48
C LYS A 98 -12.34 -4.67 3.29
N LEU A 99 -11.40 -3.72 3.20
CA LEU A 99 -10.15 -3.81 3.95
C LEU A 99 -10.41 -3.68 5.45
N ALA A 100 -11.30 -2.77 5.89
CA ALA A 100 -11.66 -2.61 7.29
C ALA A 100 -12.28 -3.88 7.88
N ASP A 101 -13.17 -4.54 7.12
CA ASP A 101 -13.79 -5.82 7.49
C ASP A 101 -12.75 -6.92 7.68
N GLN A 102 -11.76 -6.97 6.78
CA GLN A 102 -10.68 -7.95 6.86
C GLN A 102 -9.75 -7.68 8.04
N LEU A 103 -9.35 -6.43 8.27
CA LEU A 103 -8.34 -6.09 9.28
C LEU A 103 -8.91 -6.05 10.70
N PHE A 104 -10.10 -5.49 10.89
CA PHE A 104 -10.74 -5.25 12.18
C PHE A 104 -12.02 -6.09 12.33
N ASP A 105 -11.95 -7.35 11.93
CA ASP A 105 -13.05 -8.33 11.97
C ASP A 105 -13.70 -8.45 13.35
N SER A 106 -12.89 -8.35 14.41
CA SER A 106 -13.31 -8.43 15.82
C SER A 106 -13.55 -7.08 16.51
N ASN A 107 -13.31 -5.95 15.84
CA ASN A 107 -13.39 -4.61 16.44
C ASN A 107 -14.21 -3.64 15.59
N LEU A 108 -15.51 -3.55 15.87
CA LEU A 108 -16.45 -2.69 15.14
C LEU A 108 -16.05 -1.21 15.22
N THR A 109 -15.57 -0.73 16.37
CA THR A 109 -15.19 0.67 16.53
C THR A 109 -13.98 1.00 15.66
N ALA A 110 -12.94 0.17 15.66
CA ALA A 110 -11.77 0.36 14.80
C ALA A 110 -12.13 0.36 13.31
N ARG A 111 -13.04 -0.53 12.91
CA ARG A 111 -13.57 -0.59 11.54
C ARG A 111 -14.24 0.72 11.13
N LEU A 112 -15.16 1.22 11.96
CA LEU A 112 -15.86 2.47 11.69
C LEU A 112 -14.90 3.66 11.66
N THR A 113 -13.94 3.73 12.59
CA THR A 113 -12.91 4.77 12.60
C THR A 113 -12.08 4.76 11.33
N PHE A 114 -11.61 3.58 10.89
CA PHE A 114 -10.81 3.46 9.67
C PHE A 114 -11.55 3.94 8.42
N VAL A 115 -12.81 3.53 8.26
CA VAL A 115 -13.63 3.99 7.13
C VAL A 115 -13.91 5.49 7.23
N ASP A 116 -14.21 6.00 8.42
CA ASP A 116 -14.50 7.43 8.64
C ASP A 116 -13.29 8.33 8.33
N GLU A 117 -12.07 7.90 8.68
CA GLU A 117 -10.84 8.63 8.36
C GLU A 117 -10.53 8.68 6.86
N LEU A 118 -10.95 7.65 6.11
CA LEU A 118 -10.68 7.55 4.67
C LEU A 118 -11.79 8.13 3.78
N LYS A 119 -13.02 8.29 4.28
CA LYS A 119 -14.19 8.69 3.47
C LYS A 119 -13.98 9.96 2.63
N GLU A 120 -13.23 10.94 3.14
CA GLU A 120 -13.01 12.22 2.45
C GLU A 120 -11.90 12.14 1.39
N THR A 121 -10.98 11.19 1.55
CA THR A 121 -9.76 11.09 0.72
C THR A 121 -9.81 9.95 -0.28
N ILE A 122 -10.51 8.87 0.06
CA ILE A 122 -10.76 7.67 -0.75
C ILE A 122 -12.24 7.28 -0.57
N PRO A 123 -13.18 8.08 -1.12
CA PRO A 123 -14.61 7.85 -0.98
C PRO A 123 -15.12 6.64 -1.77
N GLU A 124 -14.37 6.21 -2.78
CA GLU A 124 -14.73 5.11 -3.67
C GLU A 124 -13.61 4.06 -3.72
N PRO A 125 -13.93 2.80 -4.04
CA PRO A 125 -12.93 1.77 -4.25
C PRO A 125 -11.90 2.18 -5.30
N ILE A 126 -10.61 1.99 -4.96
CA ILE A 126 -9.51 2.28 -5.88
C ILE A 126 -9.46 1.17 -6.92
N LYS A 127 -9.82 1.47 -8.16
CA LYS A 127 -9.62 0.53 -9.28
C LYS A 127 -8.19 0.58 -9.74
N VAL A 128 -7.57 -0.57 -9.92
CA VAL A 128 -6.17 -0.66 -10.28
C VAL A 128 -6.07 -1.05 -11.76
N SER A 129 -5.47 -0.16 -12.56
CA SER A 129 -5.16 -0.47 -13.96
C SER A 129 -4.09 -1.55 -14.06
N ASP A 130 -4.02 -2.30 -15.17
CA ASP A 130 -3.04 -3.38 -15.37
C ASP A 130 -1.58 -2.94 -15.09
N ILE A 131 -1.24 -1.71 -15.47
CA ILE A 131 0.11 -1.13 -15.28
C ILE A 131 0.38 -0.88 -13.80
N ASP A 132 -0.60 -0.35 -13.08
CA ASP A 132 -0.49 -0.10 -11.65
C ASP A 132 -0.46 -1.41 -10.87
N HIS A 133 -1.30 -2.37 -11.26
CA HIS A 133 -1.39 -3.69 -10.66
C HIS A 133 -0.02 -4.36 -10.69
N SER A 134 0.58 -4.55 -11.86
CA SER A 134 1.88 -5.22 -11.99
C SER A 134 3.00 -4.61 -11.13
N ARG A 135 2.97 -3.30 -10.88
CA ARG A 135 3.97 -2.59 -10.06
C ARG A 135 3.68 -2.70 -8.57
N GLN A 136 2.43 -2.52 -8.15
CA GLN A 136 2.07 -2.58 -6.73
C GLN A 136 2.13 -4.01 -6.22
N THR A 137 1.61 -4.96 -6.99
CA THR A 137 1.53 -6.38 -6.63
C THR A 137 2.92 -6.99 -6.43
N LYS A 138 3.88 -6.71 -7.32
CA LYS A 138 5.30 -7.13 -7.15
C LYS A 138 5.96 -6.57 -5.89
N LYS A 139 5.62 -5.35 -5.49
CA LYS A 139 6.18 -4.74 -4.28
C LYS A 139 5.61 -5.36 -3.02
N LEU A 140 4.36 -5.82 -3.09
CA LEU A 140 3.66 -6.46 -2.00
C LEU A 140 3.94 -7.97 -1.93
N GLU A 141 4.38 -8.61 -3.01
CA GLU A 141 4.67 -10.05 -3.10
C GLU A 141 5.63 -10.56 -2.03
N ASN A 142 6.68 -9.77 -1.71
CA ASN A 142 7.71 -10.14 -0.76
C ASN A 142 7.84 -9.11 0.37
N GLN A 143 7.90 -9.58 1.60
CA GLN A 143 8.12 -8.78 2.79
C GLN A 143 9.59 -8.84 3.21
N LYS A 144 10.24 -7.68 3.27
CA LYS A 144 11.57 -7.54 3.86
C LYS A 144 11.42 -7.32 5.37
N LEU A 145 11.98 -8.22 6.17
CA LEU A 145 12.04 -8.16 7.62
C LEU A 145 13.47 -7.80 8.04
N SER A 146 13.60 -6.77 8.86
CA SER A 146 14.87 -6.39 9.50
C SER A 146 14.77 -6.70 10.99
N LEU A 147 15.59 -7.63 11.47
CA LEU A 147 15.59 -8.08 12.85
C LEU A 147 16.56 -7.24 13.70
N SER A 148 16.30 -7.14 15.01
CA SER A 148 17.09 -6.33 15.96
C SER A 148 18.55 -6.78 16.08
N ASN A 149 18.85 -8.03 15.73
CA ASN A 149 20.20 -8.60 15.70
C ASN A 149 20.94 -8.37 14.37
N GLY A 150 20.34 -7.63 13.43
CA GLY A 150 20.95 -7.29 12.14
C GLY A 150 20.70 -8.30 11.01
N ILE A 151 19.95 -9.37 11.26
CA ILE A 151 19.53 -10.30 10.21
C ILE A 151 18.45 -9.63 9.34
N GLU A 152 18.58 -9.76 8.02
CA GLU A 152 17.54 -9.39 7.07
C GLU A 152 16.96 -10.65 6.42
N LEU A 153 15.63 -10.76 6.41
CA LEU A 153 14.92 -11.84 5.75
C LEU A 153 14.02 -11.26 4.65
N LEU A 154 13.99 -11.90 3.49
CA LEU A 154 12.99 -11.64 2.47
C LEU A 154 12.04 -12.83 2.43
N VAL A 155 10.81 -12.63 2.87
CA VAL A 155 9.81 -13.70 3.01
C VAL A 155 8.66 -13.41 2.05
N PRO A 156 8.29 -14.34 1.15
CA PRO A 156 7.09 -14.18 0.33
C PRO A 156 5.82 -14.14 1.20
N ASN A 157 4.85 -13.29 0.87
CA ASN A 157 3.64 -13.13 1.69
C ASN A 157 2.86 -14.44 1.89
N HIS A 158 2.81 -15.30 0.86
CA HIS A 158 2.11 -16.58 0.95
C HIS A 158 2.76 -17.55 1.95
N VAL A 159 4.09 -17.50 2.08
CA VAL A 159 4.86 -18.29 3.05
C VAL A 159 4.68 -17.72 4.46
N TYR A 160 4.58 -16.40 4.58
CA TYR A 160 4.40 -15.75 5.87
C TYR A 160 3.12 -16.21 6.59
N GLN A 161 2.00 -16.32 5.86
CA GLN A 161 0.71 -16.67 6.46
C GLN A 161 0.57 -18.16 6.79
N ASP A 162 1.52 -18.97 6.36
CA ASP A 162 1.55 -20.39 6.60
C ASP A 162 2.43 -20.72 7.80
N ALA A 163 1.81 -20.96 8.95
CA ALA A 163 2.50 -21.34 10.19
C ALA A 163 3.23 -22.70 10.09
N GLU A 164 2.90 -23.51 9.09
CA GLU A 164 3.64 -24.73 8.77
C GLU A 164 4.94 -24.45 8.04
N SER A 165 5.08 -23.28 7.40
CA SER A 165 6.30 -22.84 6.72
C SER A 165 7.12 -21.87 7.56
N VAL A 166 6.49 -20.81 8.10
CA VAL A 166 7.15 -19.81 8.97
C VAL A 166 6.28 -19.48 10.16
N GLU A 167 6.81 -19.69 11.36
CA GLU A 167 6.13 -19.42 12.62
C GLU A 167 6.82 -18.30 13.40
N PHE A 168 6.05 -17.30 13.84
CA PHE A 168 6.51 -16.20 14.68
C PHE A 168 6.02 -16.41 16.11
N ILE A 169 6.96 -16.62 17.03
CA ILE A 169 6.68 -16.95 18.42
C ILE A 169 7.09 -15.76 19.29
N GLN A 170 6.15 -15.19 20.03
CA GLN A 170 6.44 -14.20 21.05
C GLN A 170 6.75 -14.91 22.37
N ASN A 171 7.96 -14.68 22.90
CA ASN A 171 8.41 -15.26 24.15
C ASN A 171 7.85 -14.48 25.35
N GLN A 172 7.79 -15.13 26.52
CA GLN A 172 7.29 -14.51 27.77
C GLN A 172 8.08 -13.26 28.21
N ASN A 173 9.34 -13.15 27.78
CA ASN A 173 10.21 -12.01 28.04
C ASN A 173 10.06 -10.86 27.01
N GLY A 174 9.11 -10.97 26.07
CA GLY A 174 8.83 -9.97 25.04
C GLY A 174 9.72 -10.03 23.80
N THR A 175 10.64 -11.00 23.69
CA THR A 175 11.42 -11.21 22.47
C THR A 175 10.64 -12.03 21.44
N TYR A 176 11.02 -11.92 20.16
CA TYR A 176 10.45 -12.73 19.08
C TYR A 176 11.43 -13.83 18.65
N SER A 177 10.89 -15.01 18.38
CA SER A 177 11.58 -16.11 17.71
C SER A 177 10.89 -16.39 16.38
N ILE A 178 11.69 -16.64 15.34
CA ILE A 178 11.20 -17.01 14.01
C ILE A 178 11.64 -18.44 13.75
N LEU A 179 10.69 -19.33 13.48
CA LEU A 179 10.94 -20.72 13.14
C LEU A 179 10.56 -20.94 11.68
N ILE A 180 11.56 -21.29 10.86
CA ILE A 180 11.36 -21.64 9.46
C ILE A 180 11.38 -23.17 9.36
N LYS A 181 10.31 -23.75 8.85
CA LYS A 181 10.05 -25.19 8.80
C LYS A 181 10.05 -25.68 7.35
N ASN A 182 10.03 -27.01 7.17
CA ASN A 182 9.90 -27.66 5.86
C ASN A 182 10.96 -27.24 4.82
N ILE A 183 12.21 -27.09 5.26
CA ILE A 183 13.34 -26.76 4.37
C ILE A 183 14.05 -28.05 3.95
N GLU A 184 14.01 -28.35 2.64
CA GLU A 184 14.68 -29.52 2.07
C GLU A 184 16.17 -29.27 1.82
N ASP A 185 16.51 -28.10 1.29
CA ASP A 185 17.89 -27.72 0.95
C ASP A 185 18.20 -26.28 1.35
N ILE A 186 19.44 -26.04 1.82
CA ILE A 186 19.98 -24.72 2.13
C ILE A 186 21.16 -24.43 1.20
N GLN A 187 21.01 -23.41 0.35
CA GLN A 187 22.06 -22.99 -0.58
C GLN A 187 22.53 -21.58 -0.24
N SER A 188 23.86 -21.38 -0.22
CA SER A 188 24.44 -20.03 -0.23
C SER A 188 24.53 -19.55 -1.68
N LYS A 189 23.98 -18.37 -1.96
CA LYS A 189 24.31 -17.64 -3.20
C LYS A 189 25.62 -16.89 -3.05
#